data_AF-A0A8S3TX87-F1
#
_entry.id   AF-A0A8S3TX87-F1
#
_cell.length_a   1.000
_cell.length_b   1.000
_cell.length_c   1.000
_cell.angle_alpha   90.00
_cell.angle_beta   90.00
_cell.angle_gamma   90.00
#
_symmetry.space_group_name_H-M   'P 1'
#
loop_
_entity.id
_entity.type
_entity.pdbx_description
1 polymer ?
#
loop_
_entity_poly.entity_id
_entity_poly.type
_entity_poly.pdbx_seq_one_letter_code
_entity_poly.pdbx_strand_id
1 'polypeptide(L)'
;MEDGCDRPVGYVSRTLAPAERNYSVLEKEGLAVIFALKKFHQYLFDRKFTIYTDHKPLIGLFNENKCIPPMAAARIQRWALTLSAYEYKIVYKEGKKNSNADALSRLPLNRVGKTEVPAEMIMLMDHMDSTPVTAQQIKAWTRKDPILGQITNYVLKGWPNYRDNDEMKPYFSRKTELSVFDSCLLWGNRVVIPNPGREKK
;
A
#
# COMPACT_ATOMS: atom_id res chain seq x y z
N MET A 1 16.35 21.47 25.28
CA MET A 1 16.05 22.85 24.82
C MET A 1 15.22 23.49 25.91
N GLU A 2 15.73 24.54 26.53
CA GLU A 2 15.34 25.02 27.87
C GLU A 2 14.16 26.00 27.91
N ASP A 3 13.59 26.42 26.76
CA ASP A 3 12.52 27.45 26.73
C ASP A 3 11.10 26.91 26.50
N GLY A 4 10.90 25.60 26.34
CA GLY A 4 9.57 25.00 26.12
C GLY A 4 8.84 25.44 24.83
N CYS A 5 9.43 26.31 24.00
CA CYS A 5 8.89 26.76 22.73
C CYS A 5 9.40 25.93 21.55
N ASP A 6 8.47 25.30 20.84
CA ASP A 6 8.74 24.63 19.56
C ASP A 6 9.19 25.68 18.52
N ARG A 7 10.41 25.56 18.00
CA ARG A 7 10.94 26.43 16.93
C ARG A 7 10.81 25.70 15.58
N PRO A 8 9.87 26.10 14.70
CA PRO A 8 9.65 25.40 13.44
C PRO A 8 10.81 25.63 12.46
N VAL A 9 11.35 24.56 11.88
CA VAL A 9 12.38 24.62 10.82
C VAL A 9 11.74 24.90 9.46
N GLY A 10 10.49 24.46 9.26
CA GLY A 10 9.73 24.73 8.04
C GLY A 10 8.34 24.12 8.11
N TYR A 11 7.44 24.68 7.29
CA TYR A 11 6.08 24.18 7.11
C TYR A 11 5.90 23.68 5.69
N VAL A 12 5.18 22.57 5.53
CA VAL A 12 4.84 22.02 4.23
C VAL A 12 3.38 21.58 4.23
N SER A 13 2.68 21.87 3.14
CA SER A 13 1.34 21.34 2.87
C SER A 13 1.23 20.99 1.39
N ARG A 14 0.29 20.09 1.06
CA ARG A 14 0.04 19.66 -0.31
C ARG A 14 -1.44 19.35 -0.50
N THR A 15 -2.01 19.87 -1.57
CA THR A 15 -3.37 19.52 -2.01
C THR A 15 -3.38 18.11 -2.60
N LEU A 16 -4.37 17.29 -2.23
CA LEU A 16 -4.53 15.92 -2.74
C LEU A 16 -4.85 15.92 -4.25
N ALA A 17 -4.16 15.06 -5.00
CA ALA A 17 -4.43 14.82 -6.41
C ALA A 17 -5.80 14.14 -6.59
N PRO A 18 -6.45 14.22 -7.77
CA PRO A 18 -7.78 13.65 -8.00
C PRO A 18 -7.91 12.18 -7.59
N ALA A 19 -6.90 11.36 -7.88
CA ALA A 19 -6.88 9.95 -7.49
C ALA A 19 -6.71 9.75 -5.97
N GLU A 20 -5.95 10.62 -5.30
CA GLU A 20 -5.69 10.57 -3.85
C GLU A 20 -6.92 11.01 -3.03
N ARG A 21 -7.84 11.78 -3.63
CA ARG A 21 -9.11 12.15 -2.99
C ARG A 21 -9.98 10.94 -2.66
N ASN A 22 -9.85 9.87 -3.44
CA ASN A 22 -10.60 8.62 -3.26
C ASN A 22 -9.97 7.70 -2.20
N TYR A 23 -8.85 8.08 -1.61
CA TYR A 23 -8.20 7.26 -0.58
C TYR A 23 -9.00 7.29 0.72
N SER A 24 -8.89 6.21 1.48
CA SER A 24 -9.44 6.16 2.84
C SER A 24 -8.78 7.21 3.73
N VAL A 25 -9.45 7.60 4.83
CA VAL A 25 -8.90 8.60 5.77
C VAL A 25 -7.52 8.17 6.29
N LEU A 26 -7.38 6.90 6.68
CA LEU A 26 -6.11 6.31 7.08
C LEU A 26 -5.01 6.52 6.03
N GLU A 27 -5.32 6.27 4.76
CA GLU A 27 -4.36 6.43 3.67
C GLU A 27 -4.02 7.89 3.38
N LYS A 28 -4.96 8.81 3.56
CA LYS A 28 -4.70 10.26 3.42
C LYS A 28 -3.74 10.75 4.50
N GLU A 29 -3.96 10.35 5.74
CA GLU A 29 -3.07 10.67 6.86
C GLU A 29 -1.68 10.05 6.64
N GLY A 30 -1.61 8.78 6.21
CA GLY A 30 -0.35 8.14 5.90
C GLY A 30 0.40 8.81 4.74
N LEU A 31 -0.32 9.21 3.70
CA LEU A 31 0.26 9.95 2.57
C LEU A 31 0.86 11.29 3.01
N ALA A 32 0.20 12.01 3.94
CA ALA A 32 0.72 13.26 4.48
C ALA A 32 2.06 13.04 5.20
N VAL A 33 2.19 11.97 5.99
CA VAL A 33 3.45 11.60 6.65
C VAL A 33 4.55 11.28 5.63
N ILE A 34 4.26 10.45 4.63
CA ILE A 34 5.25 10.09 3.59
C ILE A 34 5.67 11.31 2.78
N PHE A 35 4.75 12.22 2.47
CA PHE A 35 5.07 13.46 1.79
C PHE A 35 5.99 14.36 2.63
N ALA A 36 5.70 14.54 3.91
CA ALA A 36 6.54 15.31 4.82
C ALA A 36 7.95 14.70 4.93
N LEU A 37 8.04 13.37 5.07
CA LEU A 37 9.32 12.65 5.11
C LEU A 37 10.16 12.87 3.87
N LYS A 38 9.57 12.74 2.68
CA LYS A 38 10.29 12.99 1.42
C LYS A 38 10.75 14.44 1.32
N LYS A 39 9.92 15.40 1.75
CA LYS A 39 10.27 16.83 1.69
C LYS A 39 11.41 17.19 2.65
N PHE A 40 11.38 16.62 3.85
CA PHE A 40 12.37 16.88 4.89
C PHE A 40 13.47 15.82 4.96
N HIS A 41 13.64 15.00 3.91
CA HIS A 41 14.62 13.91 3.86
C HIS A 41 16.02 14.38 4.29
N GLN A 42 16.51 15.49 3.73
CA GLN A 42 17.82 16.06 4.07
C GLN A 42 18.00 16.43 5.56
N TYR A 43 16.91 16.64 6.30
CA TYR A 43 16.95 16.95 7.74
C TYR A 43 16.74 15.73 8.62
N LEU A 44 16.02 14.72 8.11
CA LEU A 44 15.56 13.56 8.88
C LEU A 44 16.40 12.31 8.64
N PHE A 45 17.09 12.22 7.50
CA PHE A 45 17.93 11.09 7.17
C PHE A 45 19.06 10.94 8.20
N ASP A 46 19.31 9.71 8.63
CA ASP A 46 20.31 9.34 9.64
C ASP A 46 20.13 10.02 11.02
N ARG A 47 18.90 10.45 11.35
CA ARG A 47 18.58 11.04 12.65
C ARG A 47 17.35 10.39 13.27
N LYS A 48 17.35 10.30 14.60
CA LYS A 48 16.18 9.92 15.40
C LYS A 48 15.19 11.09 15.47
N PHE A 49 13.96 10.87 15.01
CA PHE A 49 12.90 11.89 15.12
C PHE A 49 11.56 11.30 15.57
N THR A 50 10.65 12.18 16.00
CA THR A 50 9.30 11.79 16.42
C THR A 50 8.28 12.33 15.43
N ILE A 51 7.43 11.45 14.90
CA ILE A 51 6.27 11.80 14.08
C ILE A 51 5.07 11.96 15.01
N TYR A 52 4.49 13.16 15.05
CA TYR A 52 3.24 13.41 15.76
C TYR A 52 2.07 13.33 14.80
N THR A 53 1.05 12.54 15.15
CA THR A 53 -0.19 12.41 14.39
C THR A 53 -1.39 12.43 15.34
N ASP A 54 -2.50 13.00 14.89
CA ASP A 54 -3.80 12.94 15.55
C ASP A 54 -4.63 11.71 15.13
N HIS A 55 -4.05 10.80 14.35
CA HIS A 55 -4.75 9.61 13.87
C HIS A 55 -4.21 8.33 14.53
N LYS A 56 -4.89 7.85 15.59
CA LYS A 56 -4.49 6.65 16.35
C LYS A 56 -4.28 5.39 15.49
N PRO A 57 -5.12 5.08 14.48
CA PRO A 57 -4.91 3.89 13.65
C PRO A 57 -3.57 3.92 12.88
N LEU A 58 -3.04 5.11 12.59
CA LEU A 58 -1.78 5.26 11.86
C LEU A 58 -0.59 4.75 12.67
N ILE A 59 -0.65 4.88 13.99
CA ILE A 59 0.36 4.36 14.93
C ILE A 59 0.44 2.84 14.85
N GLY A 60 -0.70 2.17 14.64
CA GLY A 60 -0.74 0.73 14.48
C GLY A 60 -0.15 0.27 13.14
N LEU A 61 -0.35 1.06 12.08
CA LEU A 61 0.08 0.73 10.72
C LEU A 61 1.58 0.95 10.49
N PHE A 62 2.12 2.04 11.02
CA PHE A 62 3.52 2.46 10.84
C PHE A 62 4.34 2.32 12.13
N ASN A 63 3.99 1.35 12.97
CA ASN A 63 4.78 1.06 14.15
C ASN A 63 6.16 0.51 13.75
N GLU A 64 7.22 1.04 14.35
CA GLU A 64 8.61 0.60 14.16
C GLU A 64 8.80 -0.92 14.41
N ASN A 65 7.99 -1.50 15.31
CA ASN A 65 8.14 -2.88 15.77
C ASN A 65 7.20 -3.88 15.08
N LYS A 66 6.34 -3.46 14.14
CA LYS A 66 5.38 -4.36 13.49
C LYS A 66 5.71 -4.58 12.02
N CYS A 67 5.72 -5.86 11.63
CA CYS A 67 5.75 -6.23 10.21
C CYS A 67 4.47 -5.75 9.52
N ILE A 68 4.64 -5.18 8.32
CA ILE A 68 3.54 -4.70 7.48
C ILE A 68 2.61 -5.87 7.17
N PRO A 69 1.27 -5.71 7.29
CA PRO A 69 0.37 -6.79 6.93
C PRO A 69 0.60 -7.20 5.47
N PRO A 70 0.88 -8.48 5.16
CA PRO A 70 1.13 -8.92 3.79
C PRO A 70 -0.10 -8.74 2.87
N MET A 71 -1.29 -8.60 3.46
CA MET A 71 -2.55 -8.26 2.77
C MET A 71 -2.83 -6.75 2.67
N ALA A 72 -1.96 -5.88 3.21
CA ALA A 72 -2.13 -4.43 3.04
C ALA A 72 -2.01 -4.05 1.55
N ALA A 73 -2.72 -3.00 1.13
CA ALA A 73 -2.64 -2.48 -0.23
C ALA A 73 -1.17 -2.22 -0.62
N ALA A 74 -0.80 -2.52 -1.87
CA ALA A 74 0.59 -2.37 -2.36
C ALA A 74 1.18 -0.97 -2.09
N ARG A 75 0.34 0.06 -2.05
CA ARG A 75 0.72 1.43 -1.69
C ARG A 75 1.25 1.54 -0.26
N ILE A 76 0.56 0.94 0.71
CA ILE A 76 0.94 0.94 2.12
C ILE A 76 2.26 0.18 2.31
N GLN A 77 2.45 -0.93 1.59
CA GLN A 77 3.69 -1.68 1.61
C GLN A 77 4.88 -0.83 1.14
N ARG A 78 4.73 -0.09 0.03
CA ARG A 78 5.75 0.85 -0.45
C ARG A 78 6.06 1.95 0.56
N TRP A 79 5.03 2.53 1.18
CA TRP A 79 5.21 3.56 2.20
C TRP A 79 5.99 3.06 3.41
N ALA A 80 5.69 1.85 3.86
CA ALA A 80 6.41 1.25 4.97
C ALA A 80 7.86 0.89 4.62
N LEU A 81 8.15 0.50 3.37
CA LEU A 81 9.53 0.36 2.87
C LEU A 81 10.27 1.71 2.86
N THR A 82 9.59 2.79 2.46
CA THR A 82 10.17 4.14 2.56
C THR A 82 10.46 4.49 4.02
N LEU A 83 9.56 4.18 4.94
CA LEU A 83 9.71 4.44 6.38
C LEU A 83 10.84 3.61 7.00
N SER A 84 11.07 2.36 6.54
CA SER A 84 12.14 1.52 7.08
C SER A 84 13.56 2.06 6.84
N ALA A 85 13.72 3.03 5.94
CA ALA A 85 14.97 3.73 5.74
C ALA A 85 15.28 4.79 6.81
N TYR A 86 14.36 5.05 7.75
CA TYR A 86 14.47 6.09 8.77
C TYR A 86 14.33 5.52 10.17
N GLU A 87 14.99 6.16 11.13
CA GLU A 87 14.81 5.87 12.55
C GLU A 87 13.82 6.87 13.17
N TYR A 88 12.58 6.43 13.39
CA TYR A 88 11.50 7.31 13.85
C TYR A 88 10.63 6.66 14.91
N LYS A 89 10.04 7.50 15.76
CA LYS A 89 8.98 7.11 16.69
C LYS A 89 7.67 7.80 16.33
N ILE A 90 6.58 7.05 16.17
CA ILE A 90 5.26 7.64 15.91
C ILE A 90 4.45 7.76 17.21
N VAL A 91 3.94 8.96 17.51
CA VAL A 91 3.23 9.28 18.76
C VAL A 91 1.91 9.98 18.46
N TYR A 92 0.87 9.58 19.19
CA TYR A 92 -0.41 10.27 19.16
C TYR A 92 -0.32 11.64 19.83
N LYS A 93 -0.76 12.68 19.15
CA LYS A 93 -0.98 14.02 19.72
C LYS A 93 -2.42 14.43 19.44
N GLU A 94 -3.13 14.86 20.47
CA GLU A 94 -4.52 15.31 20.32
C GLU A 94 -4.61 16.47 19.31
N GLY A 95 -5.60 16.45 18.41
CA GLY A 95 -5.73 17.43 17.33
C GLY A 95 -5.72 18.89 17.82
N LYS A 96 -6.30 19.18 19.00
CA LYS A 96 -6.26 20.52 19.64
C LYS A 96 -4.85 21.03 19.95
N LYS A 97 -3.88 20.12 20.12
CA LYS A 97 -2.46 20.44 20.33
C LYS A 97 -1.66 20.36 19.02
N ASN A 98 -2.30 20.01 17.91
CA ASN A 98 -1.72 19.91 16.57
C ASN A 98 -2.24 21.01 15.62
N SER A 99 -2.69 22.14 16.18
CA SER A 99 -3.34 23.23 15.45
C SER A 99 -2.51 23.79 14.29
N ASN A 100 -1.19 23.78 14.41
CA ASN A 100 -0.29 24.28 13.36
C ASN A 100 -0.40 23.45 12.07
N ALA A 101 -0.47 22.12 12.20
CA ALA A 101 -0.64 21.22 11.06
C ALA A 101 -2.08 21.26 10.52
N ASP A 102 -3.06 21.34 11.41
CA ASP A 102 -4.48 21.39 11.07
C ASP A 102 -4.86 22.68 10.30
N ALA A 103 -4.28 23.82 10.65
CA ALA A 103 -4.50 25.08 9.92
C ALA A 103 -4.06 24.98 8.46
N LEU A 104 -2.89 24.37 8.20
CA LEU A 104 -2.34 24.23 6.86
C LEU A 104 -3.06 23.17 6.01
N SER A 105 -3.64 22.14 6.64
CA SER A 105 -4.43 21.13 5.93
C SER A 105 -5.81 21.65 5.51
N ARG A 106 -6.38 22.59 6.27
CA ARG A 106 -7.71 23.20 6.03
C ARG A 106 -7.73 24.34 5.02
N LEU A 107 -6.57 24.79 4.54
CA LEU A 107 -6.43 25.88 3.57
C LEU A 107 -5.80 25.38 2.25
N PRO A 108 -6.51 24.53 1.48
CA PRO A 108 -5.97 23.99 0.23
C PRO A 108 -5.82 25.10 -0.82
N LEU A 109 -4.63 25.20 -1.41
CA LEU A 109 -4.41 26.06 -2.57
C LEU A 109 -5.00 25.42 -3.83
N ASN A 110 -5.53 26.23 -4.74
CA ASN A 110 -6.04 25.79 -6.05
C ASN A 110 -4.96 25.23 -7.01
N ARG A 111 -3.70 25.15 -6.56
CA ARG A 111 -2.62 24.48 -7.29
C ARG A 111 -2.58 23.01 -6.91
N VAL A 112 -2.88 22.14 -7.88
CA VAL A 112 -2.55 20.72 -7.78
C VAL A 112 -1.03 20.61 -7.94
N GLY A 113 -0.32 20.27 -6.88
CA GLY A 113 1.10 19.94 -6.99
C GLY A 113 1.27 18.78 -7.97
N LYS A 114 2.27 18.82 -8.87
CA LYS A 114 2.61 17.67 -9.71
C LYS A 114 2.86 16.49 -8.77
N THR A 115 2.09 15.40 -8.93
CA THR A 115 2.37 14.15 -8.25
C THR A 115 3.67 13.63 -8.85
N GLU A 116 4.79 13.81 -8.15
CA GLU A 116 6.03 13.15 -8.53
C GLU A 116 5.77 11.65 -8.43
N VAL A 117 5.72 11.00 -9.59
CA VAL A 117 5.69 9.55 -9.66
C VAL A 117 6.98 9.09 -8.99
N PRO A 118 6.92 8.28 -7.93
CA PRO A 118 8.14 7.82 -7.26
C PRO A 118 9.07 7.20 -8.31
N ALA A 119 10.36 7.56 -8.29
CA ALA A 119 11.34 7.05 -9.25
C ALA A 119 11.34 5.51 -9.32
N GLU A 120 11.10 4.86 -8.18
CA GLU A 120 10.88 3.40 -8.05
C GLU A 120 9.76 2.88 -8.96
N MET A 121 8.66 3.63 -9.11
CA MET A 121 7.52 3.24 -9.94
C MET A 121 7.81 3.45 -11.42
N ILE A 122 8.64 4.44 -11.76
CA ILE A 122 9.14 4.66 -13.13
C ILE A 122 10.09 3.51 -13.51
N MET A 123 11.07 3.19 -12.65
CA MET A 123 12.01 2.07 -12.85
C MET A 123 11.29 0.72 -12.93
N LEU A 124 10.26 0.50 -12.10
CA LEU A 124 9.44 -0.72 -12.16
C LEU A 124 8.70 -0.84 -13.48
N MET A 125 8.16 0.27 -14.02
CA MET A 125 7.49 0.29 -15.33
C MET A 125 8.46 -0.02 -16.47
N ASP A 126 9.67 0.53 -16.44
CA ASP A 126 10.72 0.25 -17.44
C ASP A 126 11.15 -1.23 -17.44
N HIS A 127 11.04 -1.93 -16.31
CA HIS A 127 11.39 -3.35 -16.21
C HIS A 127 10.21 -4.31 -16.46
N MET A 128 8.97 -3.83 -16.63
CA MET A 128 7.81 -4.70 -16.89
C MET A 128 7.99 -5.53 -18.17
N ASP A 129 8.65 -4.96 -19.18
CA ASP A 129 8.92 -5.61 -20.47
C ASP A 129 9.94 -6.77 -20.37
N SER A 130 10.68 -6.87 -19.26
CA SER A 130 11.68 -7.92 -19.00
C SER A 130 11.20 -9.05 -18.08
N THR A 131 9.92 -9.07 -17.70
CA THR A 131 9.42 -10.10 -16.78
C THR A 131 9.33 -11.48 -17.46
N PRO A 132 9.80 -12.58 -16.82
CA PRO A 132 9.81 -13.92 -17.43
C PRO A 132 8.41 -14.49 -17.68
N VAL A 133 7.38 -13.92 -17.04
CA VAL A 133 5.99 -14.33 -17.16
C VAL A 133 5.09 -13.10 -17.29
N THR A 134 4.45 -12.94 -18.46
CA THR A 134 3.52 -11.85 -18.74
C THR A 134 2.09 -12.18 -18.27
N ALA A 135 1.31 -11.18 -17.87
CA ALA A 135 -0.10 -11.36 -17.48
C ALA A 135 -0.95 -12.09 -18.54
N GLN A 136 -0.69 -11.85 -19.82
CA GLN A 136 -1.35 -12.56 -20.93
C GLN A 136 -1.06 -14.07 -20.92
N GLN A 137 0.16 -14.48 -20.57
CA GLN A 137 0.56 -15.87 -20.47
C GLN A 137 -0.15 -16.55 -19.28
N ILE A 138 -0.20 -15.87 -18.13
CA ILE A 138 -0.92 -16.35 -16.94
C ILE A 138 -2.40 -16.55 -17.25
N LYS A 139 -3.03 -15.60 -17.96
CA LYS A 139 -4.43 -15.72 -18.39
C LYS A 139 -4.66 -16.94 -19.29
N ALA A 140 -3.77 -17.20 -20.24
CA ALA A 140 -3.84 -18.36 -21.11
C ALA A 140 -3.68 -19.68 -20.33
N TRP A 141 -2.71 -19.74 -19.40
CA TRP A 141 -2.48 -20.93 -18.58
C TRP A 141 -3.60 -21.19 -17.58
N THR A 142 -4.18 -20.13 -16.99
CA THR A 142 -5.31 -20.24 -16.05
C THR A 142 -6.56 -20.79 -16.74
N ARG A 143 -6.80 -20.43 -18.01
CA ARG A 143 -7.89 -21.00 -18.82
C ARG A 143 -7.66 -22.45 -19.21
N LYS A 144 -6.40 -22.84 -19.44
CA LYS A 144 -6.03 -24.21 -19.83
C LYS A 144 -6.04 -25.18 -18.65
N ASP A 145 -5.85 -24.67 -17.43
CA ASP A 145 -5.86 -25.46 -16.21
C ASP A 145 -7.29 -25.84 -15.79
N PRO A 146 -7.62 -27.15 -15.70
CA PRO A 146 -8.97 -27.60 -15.37
C PRO A 146 -9.39 -27.25 -13.93
N ILE A 147 -8.44 -27.09 -12.99
CA ILE A 147 -8.73 -26.81 -11.59
C ILE A 147 -8.87 -25.30 -11.39
N LEU A 148 -7.89 -24.52 -11.85
CA LEU A 148 -7.92 -23.06 -11.70
C LEU A 148 -9.04 -22.42 -12.52
N GLY A 149 -9.38 -22.97 -13.70
CA GLY A 149 -10.53 -22.55 -14.49
C GLY A 149 -11.85 -22.74 -13.74
N GLN A 150 -12.03 -23.87 -13.05
CA GLN A 150 -13.22 -24.12 -12.23
C GLN A 150 -13.28 -23.18 -11.02
N ILE A 151 -12.17 -22.98 -10.31
CA ILE A 151 -12.10 -22.05 -9.18
C ILE A 151 -12.42 -20.61 -9.62
N THR A 152 -11.89 -20.17 -10.76
CA THR A 152 -12.18 -18.84 -11.32
C THR A 152 -13.68 -18.68 -11.58
N ASN A 153 -14.34 -19.72 -12.10
CA ASN A 153 -15.77 -19.74 -12.32
C ASN A 153 -16.57 -19.74 -11.00
N TYR A 154 -16.12 -20.45 -9.96
CA TYR A 154 -16.73 -20.42 -8.62
C TYR A 154 -16.58 -19.08 -7.91
N VAL A 155 -15.45 -18.40 -8.07
CA VAL A 155 -15.28 -17.04 -7.51
C VAL A 155 -16.23 -16.04 -8.20
N LEU A 156 -16.50 -16.21 -9.50
CA LEU A 156 -17.41 -15.33 -10.25
C LEU A 156 -18.90 -15.67 -10.06
N LYS A 157 -19.27 -16.95 -9.99
CA LYS A 157 -20.67 -17.43 -9.94
C LYS A 157 -21.15 -17.86 -8.56
N GLY A 158 -20.25 -17.93 -7.58
CA GLY A 158 -20.53 -18.45 -6.24
C GLY A 158 -20.00 -19.87 -6.05
N TRP A 159 -19.57 -20.14 -4.82
CA TRP A 159 -18.99 -21.42 -4.43
C TRP A 159 -20.08 -22.47 -4.19
N PRO A 160 -19.93 -23.71 -4.70
CA PRO A 160 -20.86 -24.78 -4.39
C PRO A 160 -20.75 -25.20 -2.92
N ASN A 161 -21.84 -25.73 -2.35
CA ASN A 161 -21.88 -26.23 -0.97
C ASN A 161 -21.19 -27.60 -0.79
N TYR A 162 -20.68 -28.20 -1.87
CA TYR A 162 -20.13 -29.56 -1.89
C TYR A 162 -18.60 -29.57 -1.96
N ARG A 163 -17.98 -30.49 -1.22
CA ARG A 163 -16.53 -30.72 -1.16
C ARG A 163 -16.20 -31.98 -1.94
N ASP A 164 -15.71 -31.84 -3.17
CA ASP A 164 -15.46 -33.04 -4.00
C ASP A 164 -13.98 -33.33 -4.28
N ASN A 165 -13.08 -32.35 -4.26
CA ASN A 165 -11.69 -32.57 -4.65
C ASN A 165 -10.66 -32.16 -3.59
N ASP A 166 -9.75 -33.07 -3.25
CA ASP A 166 -8.68 -32.89 -2.26
C ASP A 166 -7.75 -31.72 -2.65
N GLU A 167 -7.49 -31.55 -3.95
CA GLU A 167 -6.68 -30.45 -4.51
C GLU A 167 -7.36 -29.07 -4.44
N MET A 168 -8.69 -29.02 -4.27
CA MET A 168 -9.46 -27.77 -4.16
C MET A 168 -9.66 -27.30 -2.71
N LYS A 169 -9.38 -28.15 -1.72
CA LYS A 169 -9.45 -27.82 -0.29
C LYS A 169 -8.71 -26.53 0.10
N PRO A 170 -7.45 -26.28 -0.34
CA PRO A 170 -6.74 -25.06 0.05
C PRO A 170 -7.39 -23.77 -0.49
N TYR A 171 -8.06 -23.85 -1.64
CA TYR A 171 -8.76 -22.71 -2.24
C TYR A 171 -10.12 -22.49 -1.59
N PHE A 172 -10.86 -23.56 -1.27
CA PHE A 172 -12.16 -23.47 -0.59
C PHE A 172 -12.05 -22.88 0.82
N SER A 173 -11.04 -23.28 1.59
CA SER A 173 -10.77 -22.70 2.92
C SER A 173 -10.45 -21.20 2.86
N ARG A 174 -10.00 -20.71 1.71
CA ARG A 174 -9.62 -19.31 1.48
C ARG A 174 -10.57 -18.58 0.53
N LYS A 175 -11.80 -19.08 0.38
CA LYS A 175 -12.80 -18.53 -0.57
C LYS A 175 -13.08 -17.03 -0.42
N THR A 176 -12.96 -16.49 0.79
CA THR A 176 -13.18 -15.07 1.11
C THR A 176 -12.00 -14.16 0.72
N GLU A 177 -10.83 -14.74 0.44
CA GLU A 177 -9.60 -14.02 0.10
C GLU A 177 -9.23 -14.13 -1.39
N LEU A 178 -9.99 -14.93 -2.15
CA LEU A 178 -9.80 -15.14 -3.57
C LEU A 178 -10.60 -14.11 -4.36
N SER A 179 -9.96 -13.51 -5.37
CA SER A 179 -10.59 -12.57 -6.28
C SER A 179 -10.10 -12.83 -7.71
N VAL A 180 -10.86 -12.35 -8.70
CA VAL A 180 -10.52 -12.50 -10.11
C VAL A 180 -10.36 -11.12 -10.72
N PHE A 181 -9.22 -10.90 -11.38
CA PHE A 181 -8.93 -9.66 -12.10
C PHE A 181 -8.38 -10.00 -13.49
N ASP A 182 -9.00 -9.47 -14.55
CA ASP A 182 -8.68 -9.77 -15.96
C ASP A 182 -8.51 -11.27 -16.27
N SER A 183 -9.42 -12.11 -15.75
CA SER A 183 -9.34 -13.58 -15.85
C SER A 183 -8.09 -14.24 -15.22
N CYS A 184 -7.34 -13.51 -14.40
CA CYS A 184 -6.28 -14.06 -13.55
C CYS A 184 -6.83 -14.25 -12.13
N LEU A 185 -6.50 -15.40 -11.53
CA LEU A 185 -6.87 -15.69 -10.14
C LEU A 185 -5.88 -14.99 -9.20
N LEU A 186 -6.41 -14.21 -8.26
CA LEU A 186 -5.66 -13.50 -7.24
C LEU A 186 -5.98 -14.09 -5.87
N TRP A 187 -4.95 -14.19 -5.04
CA TRP A 187 -5.07 -14.41 -3.61
C TRP A 187 -4.56 -13.15 -2.89
N GLY A 188 -5.50 -12.34 -2.37
CA GLY A 188 -5.20 -10.98 -1.92
C GLY A 188 -4.53 -10.15 -3.03
N ASN A 189 -3.28 -9.72 -2.81
CA ASN A 189 -2.48 -8.95 -3.77
C ASN A 189 -1.53 -9.82 -4.63
N ARG A 190 -1.61 -11.15 -4.53
CA ARG A 190 -0.69 -12.06 -5.24
C ARG A 190 -1.42 -12.78 -6.36
N VAL A 191 -0.78 -12.90 -7.52
CA VAL A 191 -1.30 -13.72 -8.63
C VAL A 191 -1.02 -15.18 -8.34
N VAL A 192 -2.03 -16.03 -8.48
CA VAL A 192 -1.87 -17.49 -8.41
C VAL A 192 -1.25 -17.95 -9.72
N ILE A 193 -0.02 -18.46 -9.66
CA ILE A 193 0.73 -18.92 -10.84
C ILE A 193 0.35 -20.39 -11.16
N PRO A 194 -0.22 -20.67 -12.35
CA PRO A 194 -0.51 -22.03 -12.81
C PRO A 194 0.77 -22.87 -12.99
N ASN A 195 0.65 -24.20 -12.96
CA ASN A 195 1.80 -25.13 -13.00
C ASN A 195 2.84 -24.82 -14.10
N PRO A 196 2.47 -24.50 -15.37
CA PRO A 196 3.44 -24.16 -16.42
C PRO A 196 4.28 -22.90 -16.14
N GLY A 197 3.76 -21.97 -15.33
CA GLY A 197 4.46 -20.76 -14.93
C GLY A 197 5.39 -20.96 -13.72
N ARG A 198 5.29 -22.08 -13.01
CA ARG A 198 6.15 -22.39 -11.86
C ARG A 198 7.51 -22.95 -12.30
N GLU A 199 7.56 -23.58 -13.47
CA GLU A 199 8.78 -24.15 -14.06
C GLU A 199 9.69 -23.11 -14.72
N LYS A 200 9.14 -21.94 -15.09
CA LYS A 200 9.89 -20.82 -15.71
C LYS A 200 10.45 -19.81 -14.71
N LYS A 201 10.51 -20.18 -13.43
CA LYS A 201 10.88 -19.29 -12.33
C LYS A 201 12.39 -19.23 -12.12
#